data_AF-A0A382L1W5-F1
#
_entry.id   AF-A0A382L1W5-F1
#
_cell.length_a   1.000
_cell.length_b   1.000
_cell.length_c   1.000
_cell.angle_alpha   90.00
_cell.angle_beta   90.00
_cell.angle_gamma   90.00
#
_symmetry.space_group_name_H-M   'P 1'
#
loop_
_entity.id
_entity.type
_entity.pdbx_description
1 polymer ?
#
loop_
_entity_poly.entity_id
_entity_poly.type
_entity_poly.pdbx_seq_one_letter_code
_entity_poly.pdbx_strand_id
1 'polypeptide(L)'
;MAMNEVIEHIRKRLAECNEYLAVQKICDEFYICQGQQQIYASALQRPDAISLGFVDSLIDENEATLTTLTKKTDILRQQGHLLALHHIKDMIKNEQ
;
A
#
# COMPACT_ATOMS: atom_id res chain seq x y z
N MET A 1 14.62 -15.68 6.53
CA MET A 1 14.04 -16.11 5.24
C MET A 1 12.73 -15.35 5.00
N ALA A 2 11.82 -15.36 5.97
CA ALA A 2 10.62 -14.50 6.08
C ALA A 2 10.65 -13.11 5.40
N MET A 3 11.57 -12.23 5.79
CA MET A 3 11.59 -10.85 5.26
C MET A 3 11.86 -10.77 3.75
N ASN A 4 12.64 -11.70 3.18
CA ASN A 4 12.88 -11.72 1.74
C ASN A 4 11.61 -12.09 0.97
N GLU A 5 10.77 -12.97 1.53
CA GLU A 5 9.51 -13.36 0.92
C GLU A 5 8.51 -12.19 0.93
N VAL A 6 8.37 -11.48 2.05
CA VAL A 6 7.58 -10.24 2.14
C VAL A 6 8.00 -9.23 1.07
N ILE A 7 9.31 -9.00 0.90
CA ILE A 7 9.84 -8.06 -0.10
C ILE A 7 9.51 -8.51 -1.53
N GLU A 8 9.66 -9.80 -1.85
CA GLU A 8 9.32 -10.33 -3.17
C GLU A 8 7.81 -10.20 -3.47
N HIS A 9 6.95 -10.46 -2.50
CA HIS A 9 5.51 -10.24 -2.64
C HIS A 9 5.16 -8.77 -2.87
N ILE A 10 5.80 -7.84 -2.15
CA ILE A 10 5.63 -6.39 -2.37
C ILE A 10 6.09 -5.99 -3.77
N ARG A 11 7.23 -6.51 -4.25
CA ARG A 11 7.73 -6.26 -5.62
C ARG A 11 6.73 -6.71 -6.68
N LYS A 12 6.17 -7.92 -6.53
CA LYS A 12 5.17 -8.44 -7.46
C LYS A 12 3.93 -7.56 -7.51
N ARG A 13 3.40 -7.17 -6.34
CA ARG A 13 2.22 -6.27 -6.26
C ARG A 13 2.48 -4.90 -6.86
N LEU A 14 3.68 -4.34 -6.66
CA LEU A 14 4.06 -3.09 -7.29
C LEU A 14 4.07 -3.20 -8.83
N ALA A 15 4.62 -4.30 -9.37
CA ALA A 15 4.60 -4.55 -10.80
C ALA A 15 3.17 -4.65 -11.35
N GLU A 16 2.29 -5.40 -10.68
CA GLU A 16 0.87 -5.52 -11.05
C GLU A 16 0.16 -4.16 -11.04
N CYS A 17 0.42 -3.31 -10.03
CA CYS A 17 -0.10 -1.94 -10.00
C CYS A 17 0.44 -1.10 -11.17
N ASN A 18 1.73 -1.17 -11.47
CA ASN A 18 2.34 -0.42 -12.57
C ASN A 18 1.75 -0.81 -13.93
N GLU A 19 1.58 -2.12 -14.17
CA GLU A 19 0.96 -2.64 -15.39
C GLU A 19 -0.48 -2.17 -15.53
N TYR A 20 -1.27 -2.28 -14.46
CA TYR A 20 -2.65 -1.79 -14.46
C TYR A 20 -2.74 -0.30 -14.76
N LEU A 21 -1.96 0.53 -14.06
CA LEU A 21 -1.97 1.99 -14.22
C LEU A 21 -1.47 2.45 -15.60
N ALA A 22 -0.65 1.66 -16.29
CA ALA A 22 -0.14 1.99 -17.62
C ALA A 22 -1.21 1.87 -18.72
N VAL A 23 -2.20 1.00 -18.54
CA VAL A 23 -3.21 0.69 -19.58
C VAL A 23 -4.62 1.14 -19.21
N GLN A 24 -4.91 1.31 -17.91
CA GLN A 24 -6.25 1.60 -17.44
C GLN A 24 -6.64 3.07 -17.64
N LYS A 25 -7.90 3.31 -18.00
CA LYS A 25 -8.49 4.66 -18.01
C LYS A 25 -8.73 5.16 -16.59
N ILE A 26 -8.78 6.48 -16.41
CA ILE A 26 -9.09 7.09 -15.11
C ILE A 26 -10.50 6.66 -14.65
N CYS A 27 -10.55 5.91 -13.56
CA CYS A 27 -11.75 5.46 -12.87
C CYS A 27 -11.49 5.39 -11.35
N ASP A 28 -12.45 4.92 -10.56
CA ASP A 28 -12.28 4.85 -9.11
C ASP A 28 -11.15 3.88 -8.72
N GLU A 29 -11.10 2.71 -9.36
CA GLU A 29 -10.06 1.69 -9.18
C GLU A 29 -8.67 2.19 -9.58
N PHE A 30 -8.59 3.09 -10.57
CA PHE A 30 -7.32 3.72 -10.94
C PHE A 30 -6.72 4.49 -9.76
N TYR A 31 -7.52 5.27 -9.04
CA TYR A 31 -7.05 6.04 -7.89
C TYR A 31 -6.69 5.16 -6.70
N ILE A 32 -7.47 4.10 -6.46
CA ILE A 32 -7.15 3.09 -5.44
C ILE A 32 -5.82 2.40 -5.77
N CYS A 33 -5.64 1.98 -7.02
CA CYS A 33 -4.41 1.34 -7.48
C CYS A 33 -3.20 2.29 -7.39
N GLN A 34 -3.39 3.57 -7.70
CA GLN A 34 -2.37 4.60 -7.53
C GLN A 34 -1.93 4.74 -6.06
N GLY A 35 -2.86 4.68 -5.11
CA GLY A 35 -2.51 4.66 -3.69
C GLY A 35 -1.71 3.41 -3.31
N GLN A 36 -2.16 2.22 -3.72
CA GLN A 36 -1.44 0.98 -3.43
C GLN A 36 0.01 1.00 -3.96
N GLN A 37 0.19 1.47 -5.19
CA GLN A 37 1.49 1.65 -5.83
C GLN A 37 2.44 2.50 -4.98
N GLN A 38 1.97 3.61 -4.41
CA GLN A 38 2.78 4.52 -3.60
C GLN A 38 3.31 3.84 -2.34
N ILE A 39 2.45 3.10 -1.62
CA ILE A 39 2.86 2.37 -0.41
C ILE A 39 3.85 1.26 -0.75
N TYR A 40 3.57 0.44 -1.78
CA TYR A 40 4.51 -0.63 -2.15
C TYR A 40 5.86 -0.09 -2.61
N ALA A 41 5.89 1.00 -3.39
CA ALA A 41 7.12 1.65 -3.79
C ALA A 41 7.90 2.20 -2.58
N SER A 42 7.22 2.85 -1.64
CA SER A 42 7.84 3.39 -0.43
C SER A 42 8.41 2.27 0.46
N ALA A 43 7.67 1.18 0.63
CA ALA A 43 8.12 0.01 1.39
C ALA A 43 9.41 -0.59 0.81
N LEU A 44 9.53 -0.69 -0.52
CA LEU A 44 10.73 -1.20 -1.18
C LEU A 44 11.94 -0.26 -1.11
N GLN A 45 11.73 1.04 -0.90
CA GLN A 45 12.83 1.99 -0.71
C GLN A 45 13.46 1.84 0.68
N ARG A 46 12.70 1.40 1.68
CA ARG A 46 13.15 1.24 3.08
C ARG A 46 12.66 -0.09 3.66
N PRO A 47 13.12 -1.23 3.13
CA PRO A 47 12.63 -2.55 3.54
C PRO A 47 12.95 -2.87 5.01
N ASP A 48 14.00 -2.27 5.56
CA ASP A 48 14.40 -2.34 6.97
C ASP A 48 13.39 -1.69 7.93
N ALA A 49 12.62 -0.71 7.44
CA ALA A 49 11.58 -0.05 8.23
C ALA A 49 10.27 -0.86 8.30
N ILE A 50 10.13 -1.91 7.48
CA ILE A 50 8.92 -2.75 7.42
C ILE A 50 8.88 -3.64 8.67
N SER A 51 8.27 -3.12 9.74
CA SER A 51 7.99 -3.84 10.97
C SER A 51 6.51 -3.71 11.32
N LEU A 52 5.97 -4.67 12.07
CA LEU A 52 4.55 -4.67 12.43
C LEU A 52 4.12 -3.37 13.11
N GLY A 53 4.88 -2.89 14.09
CA GLY A 53 4.57 -1.65 14.81
C GLY A 53 4.64 -0.40 13.92
N PHE A 54 5.59 -0.35 12.99
CA PHE A 54 5.67 0.76 12.04
C PHE A 54 4.48 0.75 11.06
N VAL A 55 4.13 -0.42 10.53
CA VAL A 55 2.97 -0.55 9.63
C VAL A 55 1.67 -0.21 10.35
N ASP A 56 1.52 -0.61 11.62
CA ASP A 56 0.37 -0.23 12.46
C ASP A 56 0.26 1.30 12.62
N SER A 57 1.37 1.98 12.94
CA SER A 57 1.35 3.45 13.03
C SER A 57 0.95 4.13 11.72
N LEU A 58 1.40 3.60 10.58
CA LEU A 58 1.00 4.14 9.28
C LEU A 58 -0.48 3.89 8.99
N ILE A 59 -1.05 2.77 9.41
CA ILE A 59 -2.49 2.51 9.26
C ILE A 59 -3.28 3.56 10.05
N ASP A 60 -2.95 3.77 11.33
CA ASP A 60 -3.63 4.74 12.19
C ASP A 60 -3.57 6.17 11.61
N GLU A 61 -2.39 6.59 11.13
CA GLU A 61 -2.20 7.89 10.46
C GLU A 61 -3.04 8.01 9.18
N ASN A 62 -3.11 6.93 8.39
CA ASN A 62 -3.85 6.94 7.14
C ASN A 62 -5.37 6.91 7.36
N GLU A 63 -5.86 6.23 8.40
CA GLU A 63 -7.26 6.25 8.82
C GLU A 63 -7.67 7.63 9.32
N ALA A 64 -6.85 8.26 10.17
CA ALA A 64 -7.08 9.62 10.63
C ALA A 64 -7.15 10.60 9.46
N THR A 65 -6.21 10.51 8.52
CA THR A 65 -6.21 11.35 7.30
C THR A 65 -7.49 11.18 6.49
N LEU A 66 -7.98 9.94 6.33
CA LEU A 66 -9.20 9.64 5.56
C LEU A 66 -10.42 10.42 6.07
N THR A 67 -10.53 10.63 7.39
CA THR A 67 -11.64 11.39 8.00
C THR A 67 -11.64 12.89 7.64
N THR A 68 -10.50 13.41 7.17
CA THR A 68 -10.33 14.84 6.85
C THR A 68 -10.50 15.15 5.36
N LEU A 69 -10.45 14.12 4.49
CA LEU A 69 -10.51 14.28 3.05
C LEU A 69 -11.94 14.50 2.56
N THR A 70 -12.12 15.47 1.67
CA THR A 70 -13.43 15.82 1.10
C THR A 70 -13.53 15.49 -0.39
N LYS A 71 -12.39 15.40 -1.09
CA LYS A 71 -12.35 15.11 -2.52
C LYS A 71 -12.34 13.61 -2.77
N LYS A 72 -13.31 13.12 -3.55
CA LYS A 72 -13.46 11.69 -3.89
C LYS A 72 -12.15 11.03 -4.36
N THR A 73 -11.40 11.67 -5.25
CA THR A 73 -10.15 11.09 -5.77
C THR A 73 -9.09 10.91 -4.70
N ASP A 74 -9.03 11.82 -3.72
CA ASP A 74 -8.04 11.76 -2.65
C ASP A 74 -8.46 10.71 -1.62
N ILE A 75 -9.76 10.61 -1.32
CA ILE A 75 -10.35 9.53 -0.51
C ILE A 75 -10.00 8.16 -1.12
N LEU A 76 -10.20 7.98 -2.44
CA LEU A 76 -9.91 6.72 -3.12
C LEU A 76 -8.42 6.35 -3.07
N ARG A 77 -7.52 7.32 -3.26
CA ARG A 77 -6.07 7.08 -3.10
C ARG A 77 -5.73 6.68 -1.67
N GLN A 78 -6.31 7.38 -0.71
CA GLN A 78 -6.09 7.12 0.71
C GLN A 78 -6.61 5.73 1.12
N GLN A 79 -7.74 5.29 0.57
CA GLN A 79 -8.21 3.91 0.70
C GLN A 79 -7.23 2.91 0.07
N GLY A 80 -6.63 3.26 -1.07
CA GLY A 80 -5.53 2.52 -1.68
C GLY A 80 -4.32 2.36 -0.76
N HIS A 81 -3.95 3.41 -0.01
CA HIS A 81 -2.87 3.33 0.99
C HIS A 81 -3.20 2.30 2.06
N LEU A 82 -4.38 2.39 2.65
CA LEU A 82 -4.83 1.49 3.71
C LEU A 82 -4.86 0.03 3.23
N LEU A 83 -5.38 -0.24 2.03
CA LEU A 83 -5.38 -1.59 1.46
C LEU A 83 -3.98 -2.18 1.33
N ALA A 84 -3.01 -1.39 0.85
CA ALA A 84 -1.62 -1.85 0.73
C ALA A 84 -0.97 -2.06 2.11
N LEU A 85 -1.23 -1.18 3.09
CA LEU A 85 -0.70 -1.32 4.44
C LEU A 85 -1.26 -2.54 5.16
N HIS A 86 -2.57 -2.80 5.07
CA HIS A 86 -3.18 -4.02 5.61
C HIS A 86 -2.61 -5.28 4.95
N HIS A 87 -2.43 -5.26 3.63
CA HIS A 87 -1.81 -6.38 2.92
C HIS A 87 -0.37 -6.63 3.40
N ILE A 88 0.44 -5.58 3.59
CA ILE A 88 1.80 -5.69 4.15
C ILE A 88 1.76 -6.25 5.57
N LYS A 89 0.85 -5.74 6.42
CA LYS A 89 0.67 -6.21 7.79
C LYS A 89 0.36 -7.70 7.86
N ASP A 90 -0.53 -8.18 7.01
CA ASP A 90 -0.91 -9.60 6.97
C ASP A 90 0.25 -10.48 6.51
N MET A 91 1.04 -10.03 5.53
CA MET A 91 2.28 -10.72 5.13
C MET A 91 3.28 -10.82 6.29
N ILE A 92 3.52 -9.71 7.01
CA ILE A 92 4.44 -9.72 8.16
C ILE A 92 3.95 -10.69 9.25
N LYS A 93 2.64 -10.72 9.54
CA LYS A 93 2.07 -11.59 10.57
C LYS A 93 2.15 -13.07 10.22
N ASN A 94 2.01 -13.43 8.95
CA ASN A 94 2.05 -14.83 8.50
C ASN A 94 3.47 -15.40 8.43
N GLU A 95 4.48 -14.53 8.44
CA GLU A 95 5.90 -14.88 8.32
C GLU A 95 6.64 -14.86 9.69
N GLN A 96 5.91 -14.60 10.80
CA GLN A 96 6.41 -14.64 12.19
C GLN A 96 6.01 -15.95 12.89
#